data_AF-A0A1M5EHJ6-F1
#
_entry.id   AF-A0A1M5EHJ6-F1
#
_cell.length_a   1.000
_cell.length_b   1.000
_cell.length_c   1.000
_cell.angle_alpha   90.00
_cell.angle_beta   90.00
_cell.angle_gamma   90.00
#
_symmetry.space_group_name_H-M   'P 1'
#
loop_
_entity.id
_entity.type
_entity.pdbx_description
1 polymer ?
#
loop_
_entity_poly.entity_id
_entity_poly.type
_entity_poly.pdbx_seq_one_letter_code
_entity_poly.pdbx_strand_id
1 'polypeptide(L)' 'MKVEYEPSGLSDVKNLNLDPIQFSEAVQIWVDQNQENINPNGGTANINFNGRNNLVTYNVNNGTFFIVHVSCISSD' A
#
# COMPACT_ATOMS: atom_id res chain seq x y z
N MET A 1 -0.51 -12.14 5.45
CA MET A 1 -1.25 -10.98 6.03
C MET A 1 -2.20 -10.47 4.94
N LYS A 2 -3.48 -10.23 5.22
CA LYS A 2 -4.43 -9.74 4.19
C LYS A 2 -4.24 -8.23 3.99
N VAL A 3 -4.33 -7.74 2.75
CA VAL A 3 -4.36 -6.30 2.46
C VAL A 3 -5.80 -5.77 2.40
N GLU A 4 -6.05 -4.65 3.08
CA GLU A 4 -7.30 -3.91 3.08
C GLU A 4 -7.05 -2.40 2.98
N TYR A 5 -8.09 -1.65 2.62
CA TYR A 5 -8.03 -0.19 2.58
C TYR A 5 -8.71 0.43 3.79
N GLU A 6 -8.08 1.46 4.35
CA GLU A 6 -8.82 2.50 5.07
C GLU A 6 -9.50 3.44 4.06
N PRO A 7 -10.58 4.14 4.46
CA PRO A 7 -11.28 5.08 3.57
C PRO A 7 -10.37 6.16 2.95
N SER A 8 -9.37 6.63 3.69
CA SER A 8 -8.38 7.60 3.20
C SER A 8 -7.48 6.99 2.13
N GLY A 9 -6.93 5.80 2.37
CA GLY A 9 -6.06 5.12 1.41
C GLY A 9 -6.78 4.80 0.09
N LEU A 10 -8.05 4.36 0.16
CA LEU A 10 -8.86 4.16 -1.04
C LEU A 10 -9.12 5.46 -1.80
N SER A 11 -9.34 6.56 -1.09
CA SER A 11 -9.52 7.89 -1.69
C SER A 11 -8.26 8.34 -2.44
N ASP A 12 -7.07 8.13 -1.84
CA ASP A 12 -5.80 8.50 -2.47
C ASP A 12 -5.53 7.72 -3.75
N VAL A 13 -5.73 6.40 -3.72
CA VAL A 13 -5.56 5.53 -4.89
C VAL A 13 -6.44 6.00 -6.05
N LYS A 14 -7.70 6.36 -5.76
CA LYS A 14 -8.62 6.91 -6.77
C LYS A 14 -8.16 8.28 -7.27
N ASN A 15 -7.71 9.16 -6.39
CA ASN A 15 -7.22 10.50 -6.76
C ASN A 15 -5.93 10.45 -7.60
N LEU A 16 -5.11 9.42 -7.42
CA LEU A 16 -3.93 9.14 -8.24
C LEU A 16 -4.25 8.46 -9.58
N ASN A 17 -5.55 8.26 -9.89
CA ASN A 17 -6.05 7.53 -11.05
C ASN A 17 -5.48 6.10 -11.16
N LEU A 18 -5.28 5.43 -10.02
CA LEU A 18 -4.88 4.02 -9.97
C LEU A 18 -6.13 3.13 -9.85
N ASP A 19 -6.07 1.93 -10.44
CA ASP A 19 -7.12 0.93 -10.25
C ASP A 19 -7.02 0.34 -8.83
N PRO A 20 -8.06 0.48 -7.98
CA PRO A 20 -7.95 0.04 -6.59
C PRO A 20 -7.78 -1.46 -6.40
N ILE A 21 -8.32 -2.28 -7.32
CA ILE A 21 -8.22 -3.73 -7.24
C ILE A 21 -6.79 -4.13 -7.58
N GLN A 22 -6.30 -3.73 -8.75
CA GLN A 22 -4.94 -4.06 -9.19
C GLN A 22 -3.87 -3.47 -8.27
N PHE A 23 -4.11 -2.27 -7.72
CA PHE A 23 -3.17 -1.69 -6.76
C PHE A 23 -3.12 -2.51 -5.46
N SER A 24 -4.27 -2.95 -4.93
CA SER A 24 -4.28 -3.80 -3.73
C SER A 24 -3.61 -5.16 -3.96
N GLU A 25 -3.72 -5.73 -5.16
CA GLU A 25 -3.00 -6.95 -5.54
C GLU A 25 -1.49 -6.73 -5.57
N ALA A 26 -1.01 -5.61 -6.11
CA ALA A 26 0.41 -5.26 -6.11
C ALA A 26 0.95 -5.08 -4.67
N VAL A 27 0.17 -4.44 -3.78
CA VAL A 27 0.50 -4.34 -2.35
C VAL A 27 0.51 -5.71 -1.70
N GLN A 28 -0.45 -6.60 -2.03
CA GLN A 28 -0.50 -7.96 -1.48
C GLN A 28 0.75 -8.77 -1.86
N ILE A 29 1.18 -8.70 -3.12
CA ILE A 29 2.42 -9.35 -3.58
C ILE A 29 3.63 -8.82 -2.78
N TRP A 30 3.71 -7.51 -2.57
CA TRP A 30 4.78 -6.93 -1.76
C TRP A 30 4.73 -7.42 -0.30
N VAL A 31 3.54 -7.47 0.30
CA VAL A 31 3.33 -7.96 1.67
C VAL A 31 3.78 -9.41 1.81
N ASP A 32 3.43 -10.27 0.85
CA ASP A 32 3.79 -11.69 0.87
C ASP A 32 5.31 -11.89 0.73
N GLN A 33 6.00 -11.02 -0.02
CA GLN A 33 7.46 -11.06 -0.17
C GLN A 33 8.23 -10.47 1.03
N ASN A 34 7.60 -9.59 1.81
CA ASN A 34 8.26 -8.83 2.88
C ASN A 34 7.72 -9.15 4.27
N GLN A 35 6.94 -10.22 4.43
CA GLN A 35 6.14 -10.50 5.62
C GLN A 35 6.95 -10.45 6.94
N GLU A 36 8.20 -10.91 6.94
CA GLU A 36 9.08 -10.92 8.13
C GLU A 36 9.61 -9.53 8.51
N ASN A 37 9.56 -8.56 7.59
CA ASN A 37 10.09 -7.21 7.76
C ASN A 37 9.00 -6.14 7.96
N ILE A 38 7.73 -6.53 7.92
CA ILE A 38 6.61 -5.60 8.13
C ILE A 38 6.57 -5.21 9.61
N ASN A 39 6.60 -3.91 9.88
CA ASN A 39 6.48 -3.40 11.24
C ASN A 39 5.04 -3.62 11.75
N PRO A 40 4.83 -4.39 12.84
CA PRO A 40 3.50 -4.65 13.38
C PRO A 40 2.81 -3.40 13.92
N ASN A 41 3.53 -2.29 14.11
CA ASN A 41 2.96 -1.01 14.52
C ASN A 41 2.62 -0.07 13.33
N GLY A 42 2.80 -0.52 12.09
CA GLY A 42 2.65 0.30 10.89
C GLY A 42 3.95 0.96 10.43
N GLY A 43 3.88 1.61 9.27
CA GLY A 43 5.04 2.25 8.63
C GLY A 43 4.76 2.66 7.19
N THR A 44 5.81 2.69 6.38
CA THR A 44 5.71 3.01 4.96
C THR A 44 6.34 1.91 4.10
N ALA A 45 5.75 1.63 2.95
CA ALA A 45 6.24 0.70 1.94
C ALA A 45 6.33 1.39 0.58
N ASN A 46 7.35 1.08 -0.21
CA ASN A 46 7.47 1.57 -1.58
C ASN A 46 6.95 0.50 -2.54
N ILE A 47 5.88 0.82 -3.25
CA ILE A 47 5.16 -0.10 -4.13
C ILE A 47 5.33 0.38 -5.57
N ASN A 48 6.05 -0.41 -6.37
CA ASN A 48 6.10 -0.18 -7.81
C ASN A 48 4.84 -0.75 -8.45
N PHE A 49 4.05 0.13 -9.08
CA PHE A 49 2.83 -0.25 -9.77
C PHE A 49 2.75 0.49 -11.10
N ASN A 50 2.63 -0.25 -12.20
CA ASN A 50 2.61 0.28 -13.57
C ASN A 50 3.77 1.26 -13.89
N GLY A 51 4.97 0.95 -13.39
CA GLY A 51 6.17 1.76 -13.61
C GLY A 51 6.24 3.04 -12.77
N ARG A 52 5.32 3.24 -11.83
CA ARG A 52 5.32 4.34 -10.86
C ARG A 52 5.64 3.80 -9.47
N ASN A 53 6.53 4.49 -8.76
CA ASN A 53 6.78 4.21 -7.35
C ASN A 53 5.76 4.96 -6.50
N ASN A 54 5.05 4.24 -5.65
CA ASN A 54 4.05 4.81 -4.74
C ASN A 54 4.48 4.55 -3.29
N LEU A 55 4.56 5.60 -2.48
CA LEU A 55 4.76 5.48 -1.06
C LEU A 55 3.42 5.17 -0.39
N VAL A 56 3.29 3.96 0.14
CA VAL A 56 2.11 3.47 0.86
C VAL A 56 2.39 3.57 2.36
N THR A 57 1.65 4.44 3.05
CA THR A 57 1.60 4.44 4.51
C THR A 57 0.58 3.39 4.96
N TYR A 58 0.97 2.55 5.90
CA TYR A 58 0.15 1.43 6.37
C TYR A 58 0.13 1.31 7.88
N ASN A 59 -0.95 0.72 8.39
CA ASN A 59 -1.06 0.21 9.74
C ASN A 59 -1.26 -1.31 9.71
N VAL A 60 -0.86 -2.00 10.77
CA VAL A 60 -1.15 -3.42 10.94
C VAL A 60 -2.09 -3.60 12.12
N ASN A 61 -3.20 -4.29 11.92
CA ASN A 61 -4.14 -4.61 13.00
C ASN A 61 -4.67 -6.03 12.81
N ASN A 62 -4.58 -6.85 13.86
CA ASN A 62 -5.00 -8.27 13.87
C ASN A 62 -4.47 -9.10 12.68
N GLY A 63 -3.24 -8.85 12.23
CA GLY A 63 -2.65 -9.58 11.11
C GLY A 63 -3.19 -9.18 9.73
N THR A 64 -3.82 -8.01 9.64
CA THR A 64 -4.25 -7.33 8.40
C THR A 64 -3.40 -6.07 8.18
N PHE A 65 -2.96 -5.89 6.93
CA PHE A 65 -2.26 -4.71 6.43
C PHE A 65 -3.27 -3.71 5.90
N PHE A 66 -3.42 -2.57 6.57
CA PHE A 66 -4.33 -1.51 6.16
C PHE A 66 -3.59 -0.42 5.41
N ILE A 67 -3.96 -0.17 4.16
CA ILE A 67 -3.48 0.95 3.34
C ILE A 67 -4.17 2.22 3.85
N VAL A 68 -3.39 3.11 4.48
CA VAL A 68 -3.88 4.34 5.13
C VAL A 68 -3.73 5.56 4.25
N HIS A 69 -2.60 5.69 3.54
CA HIS A 69 -2.33 6.80 2.65
C HIS A 69 -1.46 6.35 1.49
N VAL A 70 -1.67 6.91 0.30
CA VAL A 70 -0.85 6.64 -0.89
C VAL A 70 -0.42 7.93 -1.55
N SER A 71 0.87 8.05 -1.84
CA SER A 71 1.42 9.17 -2.62
C SER A 71 2.34 8.66 -3.72
N CYS A 72 2.37 9.34 -4.86
CA CYS A 72 3.31 9.04 -5.93
C CYS A 72 4.68 9.66 -5.59
N ILE A 73 5.74 8.89 -5.70
CA ILE A 73 7.11 9.40 -5.56
C ILE A 73 7.55 9.87 -6.95
N SER A 74 7.38 11.16 -7.25
CA SER A 74 7.99 11.77 -8.43
C SER A 74 9.51 11.71 -8.29
N SER A 75 10.19 11.12 -9.29
CA SER A 75 11.63 11.30 -9.45
C SER A 75 11.82 12.70 -10.06
N ASP A 76 12.29 13.66 -9.26
CA ASP A 76 12.84 14.93 -9.76
C ASP A 76 14.08 14.69 -10.63
#